data_AF-A0A0F8VNI0-F1
#
_entry.id   AF-A0A0F8VNI0-F1
#
_cell.length_a   1.000
_cell.length_b   1.000
_cell.length_c   1.000
_cell.angle_alpha   90.00
_cell.angle_beta   90.00
_cell.angle_gamma   90.00
#
_symmetry.space_group_name_H-M   'P 1'
#
loop_
_entity.id
_entity.type
_entity.pdbx_description
1 polymer ?
#
loop_
_entity_poly.entity_id
_entity_poly.type
_entity_poly.pdbx_seq_one_letter_code
_entity_poly.pdbx_strand_id
1 'polypeptide(L)'
;IAYIRFHGYGNKIWFDYDFHEEEIRRWAQSIKKIIPQVEKIGIYFNNHFSGYAVKNSLMLMKELSVQPRNSPSRVNLLEIKKKSGEFPKGQMDLDKFM
;
A
#
# COMPACT_ATOMS: atom_id res chain seq x y z
N ILE A 1 -17.46 1.33 -14.09
CA ILE A 1 -16.66 1.46 -12.84
C ILE A 1 -15.79 0.21 -12.72
N ALA A 2 -14.53 0.34 -12.32
CA ALA A 2 -13.65 -0.79 -12.00
C ALA A 2 -13.28 -0.79 -10.51
N TYR A 3 -13.06 -1.98 -9.94
CA TYR A 3 -12.65 -2.16 -8.55
C TYR A 3 -11.53 -3.20 -8.46
N ILE A 4 -10.40 -2.83 -7.84
CA ILE A 4 -9.20 -3.66 -7.75
C ILE A 4 -8.81 -3.81 -6.28
N ARG A 5 -8.54 -5.05 -5.85
CA ARG A 5 -8.09 -5.36 -4.49
C ARG A 5 -6.78 -6.14 -4.53
N PHE A 6 -5.75 -5.58 -3.91
CA PHE A 6 -4.43 -6.21 -3.78
C PHE A 6 -4.32 -6.93 -2.46
N HIS A 7 -4.41 -8.26 -2.49
CA HIS A 7 -4.26 -9.08 -1.30
C HIS A 7 -2.80 -9.40 -0.99
N GLY A 8 -1.95 -9.59 -2.01
CA GLY A 8 -0.60 -10.11 -1.85
C GLY A 8 -0.51 -11.58 -2.28
N TYR A 9 0.70 -12.12 -2.26
CA TYR A 9 1.01 -13.50 -2.65
C TYR A 9 1.70 -14.27 -1.52
N GLY A 10 1.36 -13.96 -0.26
CA GLY A 10 1.98 -14.62 0.89
C GLY A 10 1.69 -16.12 0.92
N ASN A 11 2.68 -16.93 1.33
CA ASN A 11 2.55 -18.39 1.29
C ASN A 11 1.87 -18.97 2.55
N LYS A 12 2.18 -18.45 3.74
CA LYS A 12 1.55 -18.88 5.02
C LYS A 12 0.34 -18.03 5.38
N ILE A 13 0.51 -16.71 5.38
CA ILE A 13 -0.55 -15.73 5.54
C ILE A 13 -0.65 -15.01 4.20
N TRP A 14 -1.74 -15.21 3.45
CA TRP A 14 -1.82 -14.74 2.05
C TRP A 14 -1.65 -13.23 1.89
N PHE A 15 -1.98 -12.46 2.94
CA PHE A 15 -1.94 -11.00 2.93
C PHE A 15 -0.68 -10.40 3.57
N ASP A 16 0.19 -11.26 4.10
CA ASP A 16 1.51 -10.84 4.53
C ASP A 16 2.42 -10.81 3.30
N TYR A 17 2.41 -9.66 2.63
CA TYR A 17 3.13 -9.46 1.38
C TYR A 17 3.57 -8.02 1.20
N ASP A 18 4.87 -7.84 1.00
CA ASP A 18 5.47 -6.57 0.59
C ASP A 18 5.70 -6.61 -0.92
N PHE A 19 4.87 -5.90 -1.69
CA PHE A 19 5.04 -5.81 -3.14
C PHE A 19 6.35 -5.09 -3.48
N HIS A 20 7.12 -5.65 -4.39
CA HIS A 20 8.33 -5.02 -4.91
C HIS A 20 7.97 -3.90 -5.90
N GLU A 21 8.90 -2.96 -6.11
CA GLU A 21 8.71 -1.84 -7.04
C GLU A 21 8.38 -2.30 -8.46
N GLU A 22 9.02 -3.36 -8.93
CA GLU A 22 8.79 -3.93 -10.25
C GLU A 22 7.36 -4.47 -10.41
N GLU A 23 6.82 -5.07 -9.35
CA GLU A 23 5.45 -5.59 -9.34
C GLU A 23 4.45 -4.44 -9.40
N ILE A 24 4.66 -3.41 -8.58
CA ILE A 24 3.84 -2.20 -8.61
C ILE A 24 3.88 -1.53 -9.98
N ARG A 25 5.05 -1.46 -10.62
CA ARG A 25 5.21 -0.91 -11.97
C ARG A 25 4.44 -1.70 -13.02
N ARG A 26 4.48 -3.03 -12.97
CA ARG A 26 3.69 -3.92 -13.85
C ARG A 26 2.19 -3.71 -13.65
N TRP A 27 1.75 -3.59 -12.39
CA TRP A 27 0.36 -3.30 -12.07
C TRP A 27 -0.06 -1.91 -12.55
N ALA A 28 0.77 -0.89 -12.36
CA ALA A 28 0.53 0.46 -12.86
C ALA A 28 0.34 0.48 -14.38
N GLN A 29 1.19 -0.22 -15.14
CA GLN A 29 1.05 -0.35 -16.60
C GLN A 29 -0.29 -0.99 -17.00
N SER A 30 -0.72 -2.01 -16.26
CA SER A 30 -2.00 -2.69 -16.50
C SER A 30 -3.18 -1.76 -16.19
N ILE A 31 -3.12 -1.04 -15.07
CA ILE A 31 -4.15 -0.08 -14.65
C ILE A 31 -4.25 1.08 -15.65
N LYS A 32 -3.13 1.61 -16.16
CA LYS A 32 -3.10 2.67 -17.18
C LYS A 32 -3.90 2.31 -18.44
N LYS A 33 -3.95 1.02 -18.81
CA LYS A 33 -4.76 0.54 -19.94
C LYS A 33 -6.27 0.53 -19.61
N ILE A 34 -6.64 0.39 -18.35
CA ILE A 34 -8.04 0.34 -17.88
C ILE A 34 -8.61 1.75 -17.70
N ILE A 35 -7.81 2.72 -17.27
CA ILE A 35 -8.23 4.12 -17.04
C ILE A 35 -9.15 4.69 -18.13
N PRO A 36 -8.81 4.64 -19.43
CA PRO A 36 -9.67 5.25 -20.46
C PRO A 36 -10.98 4.49 -20.72
N GLN A 37 -11.14 3.28 -20.17
CA GLN A 37 -12.30 2.41 -20.43
C GLN A 37 -13.41 2.55 -19.38
N VAL A 38 -13.16 3.29 -18.29
CA VAL A 38 -14.06 3.36 -17.15
C VAL A 38 -14.11 4.77 -16.57
N GLU A 39 -15.29 5.17 -16.14
CA GLU A 39 -15.51 6.48 -15.48
C GLU A 39 -14.75 6.62 -14.16
N LYS A 40 -14.64 5.52 -13.39
CA LYS A 40 -14.04 5.51 -12.05
C LYS A 40 -13.38 4.18 -11.75
N ILE A 41 -12.23 4.24 -11.07
CA ILE A 41 -11.49 3.07 -10.55
C ILE A 41 -11.33 3.22 -9.04
N GLY A 42 -11.76 2.22 -8.29
CA GLY A 42 -11.43 2.06 -6.87
C GLY A 42 -10.31 1.03 -6.70
N ILE A 43 -9.27 1.36 -5.93
CA ILE A 43 -8.14 0.47 -5.67
C ILE A 43 -7.94 0.36 -4.16
N TYR A 44 -7.87 -0.86 -3.64
CA TYR A 44 -7.65 -1.14 -2.22
C TYR A 44 -6.50 -2.12 -2.01
N PHE A 45 -5.48 -1.70 -1.28
CA PHE A 45 -4.44 -2.59 -0.76
C PHE A 45 -4.89 -3.22 0.55
N ASN A 46 -4.94 -4.55 0.59
CA ASN A 46 -5.39 -5.35 1.72
C ASN A 46 -4.27 -6.22 2.32
N ASN A 47 -3.02 -5.97 1.92
CA ASN A 47 -1.79 -6.57 2.45
C ASN A 47 -1.31 -5.79 3.68
N HIS A 48 -2.17 -5.65 4.70
CA HIS A 48 -1.99 -4.68 5.78
C HIS A 48 -0.97 -5.09 6.85
N PHE A 49 -0.31 -6.25 6.71
CA PHE A 49 0.75 -6.65 7.63
C PHE A 49 1.91 -5.63 7.57
N SER A 50 2.55 -5.32 8.69
CA SER A 50 3.68 -4.37 8.80
C SER A 50 3.45 -2.96 8.22
N GLY A 51 2.21 -2.55 7.89
CA GLY A 51 1.96 -1.31 7.17
C GLY A 51 2.26 -1.36 5.65
N TYR A 52 2.48 -2.54 5.06
CA TYR A 52 2.79 -2.68 3.63
C TYR A 52 1.69 -2.12 2.73
N ALA A 53 0.42 -2.22 3.13
CA ALA A 53 -0.68 -1.65 2.35
C ALA A 53 -0.53 -0.14 2.08
N VAL A 54 -0.04 0.62 3.07
CA VAL A 54 0.16 2.07 2.94
C VAL A 54 1.35 2.36 2.03
N LYS A 55 2.49 1.70 2.28
CA LYS A 55 3.70 1.79 1.44
C LYS A 55 3.37 1.50 -0.03
N ASN A 56 2.69 0.39 -0.29
CA ASN A 56 2.41 -0.09 -1.65
C ASN A 56 1.36 0.78 -2.35
N SER A 57 0.41 1.35 -1.60
CA SER A 57 -0.50 2.38 -2.13
C SER A 57 0.26 3.63 -2.58
N LEU A 58 1.20 4.12 -1.79
CA LEU A 58 2.01 5.30 -2.14
C LEU A 58 2.93 5.03 -3.34
N MET A 59 3.53 3.84 -3.43
CA MET A 59 4.30 3.41 -4.59
C MET A 59 3.44 3.42 -5.85
N LEU A 60 2.23 2.86 -5.79
CA LEU A 60 1.31 2.85 -6.94
C LEU A 60 0.86 4.26 -7.32
N MET A 61 0.55 5.11 -6.34
CA MET A 61 0.22 6.52 -6.57
C MET A 61 1.34 7.25 -7.32
N LYS A 62 2.61 7.03 -6.94
CA LYS A 62 3.77 7.58 -7.64
C LYS A 62 3.82 7.12 -9.10
N GLU A 63 3.67 5.82 -9.35
CA GLU A 63 3.69 5.25 -10.72
C GLU A 63 2.51 5.73 -11.60
N LEU A 64 1.37 6.05 -10.97
CA LEU A 64 0.18 6.61 -11.62
C LEU A 64 0.17 8.15 -11.65
N SER A 65 1.18 8.81 -11.08
CA SER A 65 1.26 10.28 -10.94
C SER A 65 0.04 10.88 -10.22
N VAL A 66 -0.52 10.15 -9.25
CA VAL A 66 -1.60 10.58 -8.37
C VAL A 66 -1.01 11.03 -7.04
N GLN A 67 -1.52 12.11 -6.47
CA GLN A 67 -1.09 12.57 -5.16
C GLN A 67 -2.03 12.04 -4.06
N PRO A 68 -1.49 11.66 -2.88
CA PRO A 68 -2.32 11.30 -1.75
C PRO A 68 -3.10 12.53 -1.26
N ARG A 69 -4.35 12.30 -0.82
CA ARG A 69 -5.21 13.38 -0.29
C ARG A 69 -4.57 14.11 0.91
N ASN A 70 -3.86 13.37 1.74
CA ASN A 70 -3.09 13.89 2.86
C ASN A 70 -1.61 13.59 2.58
N SER A 71 -0.75 14.60 2.67
CA SER A 71 0.69 14.38 2.53
C SER A 71 1.19 13.48 3.66
N PRO A 72 2.01 12.44 3.38
CA PRO A 72 2.62 11.60 4.39
C PRO A 72 3.42 12.41 5.42
N SER A 73 4.05 13.51 5.00
CA SER A 73 4.78 14.42 5.89
C SER A 73 3.90 15.17 6.90
N ARG A 74 2.57 15.18 6.73
CA ARG A 74 1.61 15.79 7.68
C ARG A 74 1.11 14.80 8.73
N VAL A 75 1.46 13.52 8.61
CA VAL A 75 1.06 12.49 9.57
C VAL A 75 2.14 12.43 10.66
N ASN A 76 1.92 13.15 11.76
CA ASN A 76 2.81 13.09 12.91
C ASN A 76 2.66 11.72 13.60
N LEU A 77 3.64 10.82 13.44
CA LEU A 77 3.62 9.50 14.08
C LEU A 77 3.53 9.57 15.60
N LEU A 78 3.99 10.68 16.20
CA LEU A 78 3.92 10.93 17.64
C LEU A 78 2.50 11.28 18.13
N GLU A 79 1.61 11.75 17.25
CA GLU A 79 0.20 12.05 17.59
C GLU A 79 -0.71 10.84 17.45
N ILE A 80 -0.27 9.82 16.70
CA ILE A 80 -0.96 8.54 16.64
C ILE A 80 -0.74 7.88 18.00
N LYS A 81 -1.72 7.98 18.90
CA LYS A 81 -1.75 7.20 20.15
C LYS A 81 -1.73 5.71 19.80
N LYS A 82 -0.53 5.14 19.61
CA LYS A 82 -0.31 3.71 19.44
C LYS A 82 -0.73 3.05 20.75
N LYS A 83 -1.97 2.54 20.83
CA LYS A 83 -2.25 1.41 21.73
C LYS A 83 -1.55 0.21 21.10
N SER A 84 -0.24 0.12 21.29
CA SER A 84 0.55 -0.98 20.75
C SER A 84 0.10 -2.28 21.41
N GLY A 85 -0.58 -3.13 20.64
CA GLY A 85 -0.69 -4.56 20.97
C GLY A 85 0.69 -5.22 20.85
N GLU A 86 0.87 -6.34 21.52
CA GLU A 86 2.13 -7.09 21.53
C GLU A 86 2.57 -7.46 20.10
N PHE A 87 3.78 -7.05 19.73
CA PHE A 87 4.36 -7.34 18.42
C PHE A 87 4.95 -8.76 18.40
N PRO A 88 4.67 -9.58 17.37
CA PRO A 88 5.41 -10.82 17.14
C PRO A 88 6.89 -10.53 16.88
N LYS A 89 7.78 -11.37 17.43
CA LYS A 89 9.24 -11.26 17.22
C LYS A 89 9.59 -11.28 15.72
N GLY A 90 10.19 -10.21 15.22
CA GLY A 90 10.78 -10.14 13.87
C GLY A 90 10.32 -8.98 12.99
N GLN A 91 9.34 -8.18 13.42
CA GLN A 91 8.84 -7.03 12.65
C GLN A 91 9.62 -5.76 13.01
N MET A 92 10.10 -5.02 12.01
CA MET A 92 10.79 -3.73 12.20
C MET A 92 9.78 -2.60 11.98
N ASP A 93 9.69 -1.67 12.95
CA ASP A 93 8.82 -0.48 12.86
C ASP A 93 9.31 0.44 11.72
N LEU A 94 8.39 1.17 11.08
CA LEU A 94 8.71 2.15 10.03
C LEU A 94 9.61 3.27 10.59
N ASP A 95 9.47 3.55 11.89
CA ASP A 95 10.33 4.47 12.65
C ASP A 95 11.79 4.03 12.73
N LYS A 96 12.11 2.75 12.47
CA LYS A 96 13.49 2.25 12.36
C LYS A 96 14.05 2.30 10.94
N PHE A 97 13.22 2.57 9.94
CA PHE A 97 13.63 2.72 8.55
C PHE A 97 13.96 4.17 8.18
N MET A 98 13.34 5.15 8.86
CA MET A 98 13.70 6.57 8.76
C MET A 98 14.92 6.90 9.62
#